data_AF-A0A0A8K077-F1
#
_entry.id   AF-A0A0A8K077-F1
#
_cell.length_a   1.000
_cell.length_b   1.000
_cell.length_c   1.000
_cell.angle_alpha   90.00
_cell.angle_beta   90.00
_cell.angle_gamma   90.00
#
_symmetry.space_group_name_H-M   'P 1'
#
loop_
_entity.id
_entity.type
_entity.pdbx_description
1 polymer ?
#
loop_
_entity_poly.entity_id
_entity_poly.type
_entity_poly.pdbx_seq_one_letter_code
_entity_poly.pdbx_strand_id
1 'polypeptide(L)'
;MTAIRHSARTPGLLRGALGTIYAARIVFVWLLLAIGLALAIASGWNWYKAWNDNRTIAALAAGQNVEIRADTASPPVLFARAYYLLQRDRIGEAQLLLDQANFRADDKTRVAMLYDDGNARLRATFAAIEQGKFDRATSLVNLAKADYEQALRLDPGTWDVKYNMDVAARLVRDLPVITPSEEPMQQEPRKDLWSDLPGIPRGAP
;
A
#
# COMPACT_ATOMS: atom_id res chain seq x y z
N MET A 1 -83.69 -42.60 40.42
CA MET A 1 -82.44 -43.17 40.95
C MET A 1 -81.85 -44.05 39.85
N THR A 2 -80.67 -43.87 39.27
CA THR A 2 -79.55 -42.96 39.55
C THR A 2 -78.68 -42.89 38.29
N ALA A 3 -78.08 -41.71 38.10
CA ALA A 3 -77.11 -41.21 37.13
C ALA A 3 -76.16 -42.24 36.47
N ILE A 4 -76.07 -42.26 35.13
CA ILE A 4 -75.17 -41.50 34.23
C ILE A 4 -73.74 -42.07 34.18
N ARG A 5 -73.42 -42.67 33.02
CA ARG A 5 -72.06 -42.97 32.55
C ARG A 5 -71.32 -41.66 32.28
N HIS A 6 -70.15 -41.47 32.86
CA HIS A 6 -69.16 -40.50 32.37
C HIS A 6 -67.92 -41.23 31.89
N SER A 7 -67.79 -41.36 30.56
CA SER A 7 -66.55 -41.68 29.88
C SER A 7 -65.71 -40.41 29.76
N ALA A 8 -64.60 -40.31 30.49
CA ALA A 8 -63.61 -39.27 30.32
C ALA A 8 -62.81 -39.54 29.03
N ARG A 9 -63.10 -38.79 27.96
CA ARG A 9 -62.19 -38.64 26.83
C ARG A 9 -61.02 -37.77 27.30
N THR A 10 -59.80 -38.28 27.19
CA THR A 10 -58.56 -37.49 27.25
C THR A 10 -58.10 -37.15 25.83
N PRO A 11 -58.39 -35.96 25.28
CA PRO A 11 -57.72 -35.49 24.07
C PRO A 11 -56.61 -34.50 24.44
N GLY A 12 -55.43 -34.62 23.81
CA GLY A 12 -54.76 -33.39 23.37
C GLY A 12 -53.25 -33.22 23.59
N LEU A 13 -52.57 -34.00 24.44
CA LEU A 13 -51.14 -33.71 24.70
C LEU A 13 -50.24 -34.01 23.48
N LEU A 14 -50.46 -35.13 22.78
CA LEU A 14 -49.66 -35.50 21.60
C LEU A 14 -49.96 -34.65 20.35
N ARG A 15 -51.19 -34.14 20.22
CA ARG A 15 -51.56 -33.25 19.10
C ARG A 15 -50.95 -31.84 19.23
N GLY A 16 -50.83 -31.33 20.46
CA GLY A 16 -50.16 -30.05 20.73
C GLY A 16 -48.65 -30.09 20.46
N ALA A 17 -47.97 -31.17 20.89
CA ALA A 17 -46.53 -31.33 20.68
C ALA A 17 -46.13 -31.52 19.21
N LEU A 18 -46.94 -32.22 18.41
CA LEU A 18 -46.70 -32.32 16.97
C LEU A 18 -46.88 -30.96 16.27
N GLY A 19 -47.90 -30.18 16.64
CA GLY A 19 -48.15 -28.84 16.08
C GLY A 19 -47.03 -27.83 16.36
N THR A 20 -46.45 -27.84 17.57
CA THR A 20 -45.32 -26.97 17.91
C THR A 20 -44.04 -27.35 17.16
N ILE A 21 -43.78 -28.64 16.93
CA ILE A 21 -42.66 -29.10 16.10
C ILE A 21 -42.83 -28.68 14.64
N TYR A 22 -44.05 -28.78 14.08
CA TYR A 22 -44.33 -28.30 12.72
C TYR A 22 -44.17 -26.77 12.58
N ALA A 23 -44.69 -26.00 13.54
CA ALA A 23 -44.52 -24.55 13.55
C ALA A 23 -43.03 -24.15 13.68
N ALA A 24 -42.28 -24.80 14.57
CA ALA A 24 -40.84 -24.57 14.73
C ALA A 24 -40.05 -24.89 13.45
N ARG A 25 -40.41 -25.96 12.74
CA ARG A 25 -39.80 -26.31 11.44
C ARG A 25 -40.08 -25.26 10.36
N ILE A 26 -41.31 -24.77 10.27
CA ILE A 26 -41.68 -23.72 9.31
C ILE A 26 -40.92 -22.43 9.61
N VAL A 27 -40.88 -22.00 10.88
CA VAL A 27 -40.11 -20.82 11.31
C VAL A 27 -38.62 -20.99 10.99
N PHE A 28 -38.05 -22.17 11.25
CA PHE A 28 -36.66 -22.48 10.93
C PHE A 28 -36.38 -22.39 9.42
N VAL A 29 -37.26 -22.93 8.58
CA VAL A 29 -37.14 -22.82 7.12
C VAL A 29 -37.20 -21.35 6.67
N TRP A 30 -38.13 -20.55 7.21
CA TRP A 30 -38.21 -19.12 6.89
C TRP A 30 -36.97 -18.34 7.33
N LEU A 31 -36.39 -18.66 8.49
CA LEU A 31 -35.14 -18.05 8.94
C LEU A 31 -33.98 -18.41 8.01
N LEU A 32 -33.86 -19.68 7.58
CA LEU A 32 -32.86 -20.09 6.61
C LEU A 32 -33.04 -19.38 5.26
N LEU A 33 -34.29 -19.23 4.80
CA LEU A 33 -34.59 -18.49 3.58
C LEU A 33 -34.24 -17.00 3.71
N ALA A 34 -34.53 -16.38 4.85
CA ALA A 34 -34.19 -14.98 5.11
C ALA A 34 -32.67 -14.76 5.14
N ILE A 35 -31.92 -15.66 5.79
CA ILE A 35 -30.45 -15.64 5.80
C ILE A 35 -29.90 -15.86 4.39
N GLY A 36 -30.43 -16.84 3.65
CA GLY A 36 -30.03 -17.12 2.27
C GLY A 36 -30.27 -15.92 1.35
N LEU A 37 -31.41 -15.24 1.50
CA LEU A 37 -31.72 -14.03 0.76
C LEU A 37 -30.77 -12.87 1.12
N ALA A 38 -30.49 -12.66 2.41
CA ALA A 38 -29.55 -11.63 2.86
C ALA A 38 -28.13 -11.86 2.31
N LEU A 39 -27.65 -13.11 2.32
CA LEU A 39 -26.37 -13.48 1.73
C LEU A 39 -26.35 -13.25 0.22
N ALA A 40 -27.42 -13.64 -0.49
CA ALA A 40 -27.53 -13.42 -1.93
C ALA A 40 -27.48 -11.93 -2.30
N ILE A 41 -28.18 -11.07 -1.54
CA ILE A 41 -28.14 -9.62 -1.72
C ILE A 41 -26.73 -9.06 -1.46
N ALA A 42 -26.09 -9.46 -0.37
CA ALA A 42 -24.73 -9.02 -0.04
C ALA A 42 -23.71 -9.45 -1.11
N SER A 43 -23.79 -10.69 -1.58
CA SER A 43 -22.96 -11.20 -2.67
C SER A 43 -23.20 -10.46 -3.99
N GLY A 44 -24.46 -10.18 -4.34
CA GLY A 44 -24.81 -9.39 -5.52
C GLY A 44 -24.25 -7.97 -5.45
N TRP A 45 -24.32 -7.33 -4.27
CA TRP A 45 -23.75 -6.00 -4.04
C TRP A 45 -22.23 -5.99 -4.19
N ASN A 46 -21.53 -6.97 -3.59
CA ASN A 46 -20.08 -7.10 -3.70
C ASN A 46 -19.64 -7.34 -5.15
N TRP A 47 -20.38 -8.16 -5.90
CA TRP A 47 -20.12 -8.39 -7.31
C TRP A 47 -20.31 -7.11 -8.14
N TYR A 48 -21.40 -6.38 -7.92
CA TYR A 48 -21.66 -5.10 -8.60
C TYR A 48 -20.56 -4.08 -8.33
N LYS A 49 -20.12 -3.95 -7.06
CA LYS A 49 -19.01 -3.08 -6.68
C LYS A 49 -17.71 -3.47 -7.39
N ALA A 50 -17.34 -4.76 -7.36
CA ALA A 50 -16.13 -5.25 -8.01
C ALA A 50 -16.16 -5.04 -9.52
N TRP A 51 -17.32 -5.23 -10.15
CA TRP A 51 -17.52 -4.96 -11.57
C TRP A 51 -17.31 -3.47 -11.92
N ASN A 52 -17.87 -2.57 -11.11
CA ASN A 52 -17.68 -1.13 -11.29
C ASN A 52 -16.21 -0.70 -11.09
N ASP A 53 -15.54 -1.24 -10.08
CA ASP A 53 -14.12 -1.00 -9.83
C ASP A 53 -13.27 -1.48 -11.01
N ASN A 54 -13.50 -2.71 -11.50
CA ASN A 54 -12.80 -3.26 -12.66
C ASN A 54 -13.02 -2.43 -13.92
N ARG A 55 -14.24 -1.93 -14.15
CA ARG A 55 -14.53 -1.02 -15.27
C ARG A 55 -13.72 0.27 -15.16
N THR A 56 -13.64 0.85 -13.97
CA THR A 56 -12.87 2.08 -13.72
C THR A 56 -11.38 1.85 -13.94
N ILE A 57 -10.84 0.75 -13.41
CA ILE A 57 -9.44 0.35 -13.60
C ILE A 57 -9.13 0.15 -15.09
N ALA A 58 -10.01 -0.54 -15.84
CA ALA A 58 -9.84 -0.76 -17.27
C ALA A 58 -9.85 0.56 -18.06
N ALA A 59 -10.72 1.52 -17.70
CA ALA A 59 -10.76 2.83 -18.34
C ALA A 59 -9.47 3.63 -18.09
N LEU A 60 -8.97 3.62 -16.85
CA LEU A 60 -7.69 4.26 -16.49
C LEU A 60 -6.52 3.60 -17.21
N ALA A 61 -6.48 2.26 -17.28
CA ALA A 61 -5.46 1.51 -18.01
C ALA A 61 -5.50 1.79 -19.53
N ALA A 62 -6.70 2.03 -20.09
CA ALA A 62 -6.89 2.48 -21.48
C ALA A 62 -6.51 3.96 -21.69
N GLY A 63 -6.02 4.65 -20.67
CA GLY A 63 -5.58 6.04 -20.76
C GLY A 63 -6.70 7.08 -20.66
N GLN A 64 -7.90 6.69 -20.25
CA GLN A 64 -9.01 7.63 -20.05
C GLN A 64 -8.87 8.33 -18.68
N ASN A 65 -9.03 9.65 -18.67
CA ASN A 65 -9.01 10.44 -17.44
C ASN A 65 -10.34 10.30 -16.69
N VAL A 66 -10.46 9.26 -15.85
CA VAL A 66 -11.63 9.07 -14.98
C VAL A 66 -11.38 9.72 -13.62
N GLU A 67 -12.26 10.63 -13.21
CA GLU A 67 -12.26 11.18 -11.87
C GLU A 67 -12.79 10.17 -10.87
N ILE A 68 -12.13 10.08 -9.72
CA ILE A 68 -12.54 9.22 -8.62
C ILE A 68 -12.63 10.02 -7.34
N ARG A 69 -13.50 9.58 -6.44
CA ARG A 69 -13.56 10.08 -5.08
C ARG A 69 -12.57 9.33 -4.20
N ALA A 70 -11.43 9.96 -3.90
CA ALA A 70 -10.32 9.33 -3.19
C ALA A 70 -10.70 8.82 -1.78
N ASP A 71 -11.67 9.45 -1.13
CA ASP A 71 -12.17 9.11 0.21
C ASP A 71 -12.98 7.81 0.27
N THR A 72 -13.54 7.38 -0.86
CA THR A 72 -14.52 6.28 -0.96
C THR A 72 -14.09 5.18 -1.91
N ALA A 73 -13.18 5.47 -2.83
CA ALA A 73 -12.61 4.50 -3.77
C ALA A 73 -11.99 3.29 -3.04
N SER A 74 -12.06 2.14 -3.70
CA SER A 74 -11.39 0.93 -3.23
C SER A 74 -9.87 1.03 -3.47
N PRO A 75 -9.04 0.31 -2.68
CA PRO A 75 -7.59 0.34 -2.85
C PRO A 75 -7.10 0.03 -4.28
N PRO A 76 -7.66 -0.95 -5.01
CA PRO A 76 -7.27 -1.20 -6.41
C PRO A 76 -7.56 -0.02 -7.34
N VAL A 77 -8.66 0.70 -7.12
CA VAL A 77 -9.02 1.89 -7.90
C VAL A 77 -8.11 3.08 -7.55
N LEU A 78 -7.76 3.25 -6.28
CA LEU A 78 -6.77 4.24 -5.83
C LEU A 78 -5.42 3.99 -6.50
N PHE A 79 -4.94 2.75 -6.48
CA PHE A 79 -3.70 2.35 -7.15
C PHE A 79 -3.75 2.65 -8.66
N ALA A 80 -4.78 2.19 -9.36
CA ALA A 80 -4.92 2.42 -10.80
C ALA A 80 -4.94 3.91 -11.16
N ARG A 81 -5.61 4.74 -10.34
CA ARG A 81 -5.65 6.19 -10.56
C ARG A 81 -4.31 6.84 -10.26
N ALA A 82 -3.62 6.46 -9.18
CA ALA A 82 -2.30 6.97 -8.86
C ALA A 82 -1.31 6.62 -9.97
N TYR A 83 -1.29 5.35 -10.42
CA TYR A 83 -0.48 4.91 -11.54
C TYR A 83 -0.76 5.71 -12.81
N TYR A 84 -2.03 5.94 -13.15
CA TYR A 84 -2.44 6.76 -14.30
C TYR A 84 -1.83 8.18 -14.26
N LEU A 85 -1.82 8.81 -13.08
CA LEU A 85 -1.27 10.16 -12.86
C LEU A 85 0.26 10.15 -12.91
N LEU A 86 0.90 9.18 -12.25
CA LEU A 86 2.35 9.05 -12.16
C LEU A 86 2.99 8.77 -13.53
N GLN A 87 2.33 7.98 -14.38
CA GLN A 87 2.75 7.76 -15.78
C GLN A 87 2.69 9.02 -16.65
N ARG A 88 2.05 10.09 -16.17
CA ARG A 88 1.93 11.39 -16.85
C ARG A 88 2.64 12.51 -16.08
N ASP A 89 3.57 12.13 -15.19
CA ASP A 89 4.37 13.03 -14.35
C ASP A 89 3.54 13.99 -13.47
N ARG A 90 2.27 13.66 -13.20
CA ARG A 90 1.36 14.41 -12.32
C ARG A 90 1.55 13.99 -10.85
N ILE A 91 2.81 14.00 -10.38
CA ILE A 91 3.21 13.49 -9.06
C ILE A 91 2.45 14.19 -7.93
N GLY A 92 2.31 15.51 -7.99
CA GLY A 92 1.60 16.28 -6.95
C GLY A 92 0.12 15.89 -6.80
N GLU A 93 -0.54 15.48 -7.89
CA GLU A 93 -1.93 15.04 -7.83
C GLU A 93 -2.07 13.59 -7.35
N ALA A 94 -1.08 12.75 -7.66
CA ALA A 94 -1.03 11.38 -7.15
C ALA A 94 -0.86 11.34 -5.62
N GLN A 95 -0.20 12.34 -5.03
CA GLN A 95 0.07 12.40 -3.58
C GLN A 95 -1.20 12.22 -2.73
N LEU A 96 -2.32 12.86 -3.11
CA LEU A 96 -3.59 12.70 -2.40
C LEU A 96 -4.03 11.23 -2.34
N LEU A 97 -3.78 10.46 -3.39
CA LEU A 97 -4.18 9.04 -3.47
C LEU A 97 -3.25 8.16 -2.64
N LEU A 98 -1.94 8.45 -2.65
CA LEU A 98 -0.95 7.82 -1.77
C LEU A 98 -1.31 8.06 -0.30
N ASP A 99 -1.71 9.28 0.05
CA ASP A 99 -2.12 9.63 1.41
C ASP A 99 -3.38 8.87 1.84
N GLN A 100 -4.38 8.76 0.96
CA GLN A 100 -5.57 7.94 1.24
C GLN A 100 -5.25 6.45 1.37
N ALA A 101 -4.29 5.94 0.58
CA ALA A 101 -3.87 4.55 0.64
C ALA A 101 -3.26 4.17 2.00
N ASN A 102 -2.62 5.11 2.71
CA ASN A 102 -2.08 4.85 4.06
C ASN A 102 -3.13 4.39 5.07
N PHE A 103 -4.40 4.75 4.87
CA PHE A 103 -5.49 4.39 5.80
C PHE A 103 -6.37 3.26 5.29
N ARG A 104 -6.36 3.00 3.98
CA ARG A 104 -7.39 2.17 3.32
C ARG A 104 -6.83 0.95 2.61
N ALA A 105 -5.57 1.01 2.17
CA ALA A 105 -4.96 -0.03 1.37
C ALA A 105 -4.19 -1.03 2.24
N ASP A 106 -4.15 -2.28 1.79
CA ASP A 106 -3.27 -3.30 2.36
C ASP A 106 -1.80 -3.02 2.00
N ASP A 107 -0.89 -3.59 2.77
CA ASP A 107 0.55 -3.31 2.62
C ASP A 107 1.06 -3.63 1.22
N LYS A 108 0.55 -4.70 0.59
CA LYS A 108 0.92 -5.05 -0.79
C LYS A 108 0.58 -3.93 -1.79
N THR A 109 -0.62 -3.36 -1.71
CA THR A 109 -1.01 -2.25 -2.59
C THR A 109 -0.20 -0.99 -2.28
N ARG A 110 0.06 -0.72 -1.00
CA ARG A 110 0.87 0.44 -0.58
C ARG A 110 2.31 0.35 -1.08
N VAL A 111 2.93 -0.83 -1.01
CA VAL A 111 4.27 -1.09 -1.56
C VAL A 111 4.30 -0.79 -3.05
N ALA A 112 3.33 -1.26 -3.82
CA ALA A 112 3.24 -0.97 -5.26
C ALA A 112 3.09 0.53 -5.54
N MET A 113 2.24 1.23 -4.78
CA MET A 113 2.05 2.68 -4.92
C MET A 113 3.32 3.48 -4.61
N LEU A 114 4.02 3.14 -3.54
CA LEU A 114 5.28 3.78 -3.15
C LEU A 114 6.39 3.52 -4.16
N TYR A 115 6.46 2.29 -4.68
CA TYR A 115 7.38 1.94 -5.76
C TYR A 115 7.14 2.80 -7.01
N ASP A 116 5.88 2.95 -7.44
CA ASP A 116 5.53 3.76 -8.60
C ASP A 116 5.79 5.25 -8.38
N ASP A 117 5.55 5.77 -7.17
CA ASP A 117 5.82 7.17 -6.82
C ASP A 117 7.33 7.47 -6.85
N GLY A 118 8.14 6.62 -6.21
CA GLY A 118 9.59 6.70 -6.25
C GLY A 118 10.12 6.66 -7.69
N ASN A 119 9.56 5.78 -8.54
CA ASN A 119 9.91 5.70 -9.95
C ASN A 119 9.58 6.98 -10.71
N ALA A 120 8.42 7.58 -10.44
CA ALA A 120 8.03 8.83 -11.07
C ALA A 120 8.94 9.99 -10.66
N ARG A 121 9.31 10.07 -9.37
CA ARG A 121 10.27 11.06 -8.88
C ARG A 121 11.65 10.88 -9.51
N LEU A 122 12.13 9.65 -9.70
CA LEU A 122 13.38 9.39 -10.42
C LEU A 122 13.33 9.84 -11.89
N ARG A 123 12.21 9.62 -12.60
CA ARG A 123 12.05 10.19 -13.96
C ARG A 123 12.12 11.72 -13.94
N ALA A 124 11.43 12.35 -13.00
CA ALA A 124 11.46 13.80 -12.82
C ALA A 124 12.86 14.34 -12.44
N THR A 125 13.68 13.54 -11.74
CA THR A 125 15.08 13.87 -11.45
C THR A 125 15.87 14.06 -12.74
N PHE A 126 15.76 13.13 -13.71
CA PHE A 126 16.51 13.24 -14.96
C PHE A 126 16.10 14.47 -15.75
N ALA A 127 14.81 14.77 -15.84
CA ALA A 127 14.32 16.01 -16.45
C ALA A 127 14.86 17.28 -15.74
N ALA A 128 15.01 17.25 -14.41
CA ALA A 128 15.60 18.35 -13.66
C ALA A 128 17.10 18.50 -13.93
N ILE A 129 17.84 17.40 -14.05
CA ILE A 129 19.27 17.39 -14.41
C ILE A 129 19.49 18.00 -15.79
N GLU A 130 18.70 17.60 -16.78
CA GLU A 130 18.77 18.14 -18.15
C GLU A 130 18.53 19.65 -18.19
N GLN A 131 17.74 20.17 -17.26
CA GLN A 131 17.46 21.60 -17.11
C GLN A 131 18.47 22.34 -16.22
N GLY A 132 19.52 21.67 -15.74
CA GLY A 132 20.53 22.25 -14.84
C GLY A 132 20.02 22.52 -13.41
N LYS A 133 18.88 21.94 -13.02
CA LYS A 133 18.24 22.16 -11.70
C LYS A 133 18.70 21.12 -10.68
N PHE A 134 19.99 21.13 -10.35
CA PHE A 134 20.62 20.09 -9.51
C PHE A 134 20.07 20.01 -8.08
N ASP A 135 19.73 21.14 -7.45
CA ASP A 135 19.12 21.13 -6.10
C ASP A 135 17.76 20.42 -6.08
N ARG A 136 16.95 20.69 -7.11
CA ARG A 136 15.67 20.01 -7.32
C ARG A 136 15.86 18.53 -7.60
N ALA A 137 16.81 18.18 -8.48
CA ALA A 137 17.15 16.79 -8.77
C ALA A 137 17.54 16.04 -7.49
N THR A 138 18.38 16.66 -6.64
CA THR A 138 18.82 16.08 -5.37
C THR A 138 17.65 15.84 -4.42
N SER A 139 16.75 16.82 -4.29
CA SER A 139 15.53 16.68 -3.48
C SER A 139 14.61 15.56 -3.99
N LEU A 140 14.44 15.44 -5.31
CA LEU A 140 13.62 14.40 -5.92
C LEU A 140 14.20 13.00 -5.69
N VAL A 141 15.52 12.82 -5.79
CA VAL A 141 16.18 11.55 -5.45
C VAL A 141 15.96 11.19 -3.99
N ASN A 142 16.12 12.14 -3.06
CA ASN A 142 15.92 11.88 -1.64
C ASN A 142 14.48 11.50 -1.30
N LEU A 143 13.49 12.15 -1.94
CA LEU A 143 12.09 11.76 -1.80
C LEU A 143 11.83 10.36 -2.35
N ALA A 144 12.36 10.03 -3.54
CA ALA A 144 12.22 8.68 -4.10
C ALA A 144 12.81 7.60 -3.19
N LYS A 145 13.97 7.88 -2.58
CA LYS A 145 14.60 6.99 -1.60
C LYS A 145 13.70 6.80 -0.37
N ALA A 146 13.12 7.87 0.16
CA ALA A 146 12.19 7.79 1.28
C ALA A 146 10.96 6.91 0.97
N ASP A 147 10.42 7.01 -0.26
CA ASP A 147 9.30 6.17 -0.72
C ASP A 147 9.70 4.69 -0.78
N TYR A 148 10.88 4.38 -1.34
CA TYR A 148 11.39 3.00 -1.38
C TYR A 148 11.70 2.44 0.01
N GLU A 149 12.27 3.25 0.89
CA GLU A 149 12.48 2.90 2.30
C GLU A 149 11.16 2.58 2.99
N GLN A 150 10.12 3.38 2.75
CA GLN A 150 8.79 3.11 3.28
C GLN A 150 8.22 1.82 2.72
N ALA A 151 8.38 1.55 1.42
CA ALA A 151 7.96 0.30 0.82
C ALA A 151 8.68 -0.91 1.44
N LEU A 152 10.01 -0.82 1.65
CA LEU A 152 10.79 -1.89 2.27
C LEU A 152 10.51 -2.09 3.76
N ARG A 153 10.01 -1.06 4.47
CA ARG A 153 9.49 -1.22 5.83
C ARG A 153 8.21 -2.06 5.86
N LEU A 154 7.38 -1.97 4.82
CA LEU A 154 6.14 -2.74 4.70
C LEU A 154 6.39 -4.16 4.19
N ASP A 155 7.20 -4.30 3.14
CA ASP A 155 7.62 -5.59 2.59
C ASP A 155 9.12 -5.60 2.27
N PRO A 156 9.95 -6.09 3.22
CA PRO A 156 11.40 -6.24 3.02
C PRO A 156 11.76 -7.25 1.92
N GLY A 157 10.82 -8.08 1.45
CA GLY A 157 11.05 -9.09 0.40
C GLY A 157 11.06 -8.52 -1.01
N THR A 158 10.60 -7.29 -1.22
CA THR A 158 10.39 -6.71 -2.56
C THR A 158 11.71 -6.39 -3.27
N TRP A 159 12.16 -7.29 -4.14
CA TRP A 159 13.42 -7.15 -4.87
C TRP A 159 13.45 -5.92 -5.79
N ASP A 160 12.36 -5.63 -6.50
CA ASP A 160 12.31 -4.50 -7.44
C ASP A 160 12.52 -3.16 -6.73
N VAL A 161 11.98 -3.02 -5.52
CA VAL A 161 12.19 -1.82 -4.68
C VAL A 161 13.64 -1.72 -4.23
N LYS A 162 14.26 -2.83 -3.79
CA LYS A 162 15.69 -2.84 -3.40
C LYS A 162 16.59 -2.44 -4.57
N TYR A 163 16.31 -2.98 -5.75
CA TYR A 163 17.07 -2.68 -6.95
C TYR A 163 16.98 -1.19 -7.30
N ASN A 164 15.77 -0.62 -7.34
CA ASN A 164 15.61 0.79 -7.66
C ASN A 164 16.15 1.72 -6.57
N MET A 165 16.11 1.29 -5.30
CA MET A 165 16.74 1.99 -4.20
C MET A 165 18.27 2.05 -4.34
N ASP A 166 18.93 0.95 -4.72
CA ASP A 166 20.37 0.94 -4.97
C ASP A 166 20.74 1.89 -6.13
N VAL A 167 19.94 1.89 -7.21
CA VAL A 167 20.12 2.84 -8.32
C VAL A 167 19.97 4.29 -7.84
N ALA A 168 18.95 4.59 -7.02
CA ALA A 168 18.74 5.93 -6.47
C ALA A 168 19.89 6.37 -5.54
N ALA A 169 20.40 5.47 -4.70
CA ALA A 169 21.51 5.74 -3.77
C ALA A 169 22.84 6.03 -4.49
N ARG A 170 23.00 5.55 -5.74
CA ARG A 170 24.16 5.91 -6.59
C ARG A 170 24.06 7.31 -7.18
N LEU A 171 22.85 7.85 -7.35
CA LEU A 171 22.65 9.23 -7.83
C LEU A 171 22.97 10.25 -6.74
N VAL A 172 22.45 10.02 -5.52
CA VAL A 172 22.73 10.86 -4.35
C VAL A 172 23.13 9.95 -3.20
N ARG A 173 24.42 10.01 -2.86
CA ARG A 173 25.00 9.26 -1.75
C ARG A 173 24.59 9.88 -0.43
N ASP A 174 24.14 9.04 0.51
CA ASP A 174 24.02 9.42 1.91
C ASP A 174 25.42 9.39 2.52
N LEU A 175 26.07 10.55 2.56
CA LEU A 175 27.29 10.72 3.32
C LEU A 175 26.90 11.16 4.73
N PRO A 176 27.45 10.54 5.79
CA PRO A 176 27.27 11.07 7.13
C PRO A 176 27.74 12.53 7.14
N VAL A 177 26.89 13.42 7.65
CA VAL A 177 27.31 14.80 7.88
C VAL A 177 28.39 14.75 8.94
N ILE A 178 29.64 14.94 8.52
CA ILE A 178 30.75 15.12 9.44
C ILE A 178 30.53 16.49 10.06
N THR A 179 29.90 16.53 11.25
CA THR A 179 29.86 17.75 12.04
C THR A 179 31.31 18.16 12.27
N PRO A 180 31.75 19.35 11.83
CA PRO A 180 33.07 19.84 12.20
C PRO A 180 33.08 19.86 13.73
N SER A 181 33.95 19.07 14.35
CA SER A 181 34.19 19.18 15.78
C SER A 181 34.62 20.62 16.05
N GLU A 182 34.03 21.26 17.07
CA GLU A 182 34.49 22.57 17.55
C GLU A 182 35.90 22.51 18.14
N GLU A 183 36.37 21.30 18.46
CA GLU A 183 37.79 21.07 18.64
C GLU A 183 38.49 21.31 17.31
N PRO A 184 39.43 22.28 17.22
CA PRO A 184 40.26 22.40 16.04
C PRO A 184 40.88 21.02 15.86
N MET A 185 40.55 20.35 14.75
CA MET A 185 41.34 19.21 14.31
C MET A 185 42.76 19.72 14.33
N GLN A 186 43.54 19.32 15.34
CA GLN A 186 44.98 19.38 15.26
C GLN A 186 45.25 18.50 14.06
N GLN A 187 45.31 19.12 12.89
CA GLN A 187 45.91 18.52 11.73
C GLN A 187 47.32 18.26 12.22
N GLU A 188 47.59 17.05 12.73
CA GLU A 188 48.95 16.62 12.88
C GLU A 188 49.58 16.94 11.54
N PRO A 189 50.61 17.81 11.51
CA PRO A 189 51.18 18.28 10.26
C PRO A 189 51.47 17.02 9.47
N ARG A 190 50.87 16.89 8.27
CA ARG A 190 50.97 15.69 7.44
C ARG A 190 52.45 15.31 7.42
N LYS A 191 52.80 14.29 8.19
CA LYS A 191 54.20 13.89 8.33
C LYS A 191 54.56 13.45 6.92
N ASP A 192 55.49 14.17 6.30
CA ASP A 192 55.87 13.95 4.92
C ASP A 192 56.44 12.53 4.84
N LEU A 193 55.60 11.54 4.55
CA LEU A 193 55.98 10.12 4.46
C LEU A 193 57.05 9.89 3.38
N TRP A 194 57.29 10.91 2.54
CA TRP A 194 58.27 10.95 1.48
C TRP A 194 59.67 11.31 1.95
N SER A 195 59.86 11.87 3.15
CA SER A 195 61.20 12.27 3.65
C SER A 195 62.01 11.14 4.31
N ASP A 196 61.39 9.98 4.54
CA ASP A 196 62.04 8.83 5.19
C ASP A 196 62.39 7.68 4.23
N LEU A 197 62.32 7.88 2.90
CA LEU A 197 62.82 6.88 1.95
C LEU A 197 64.37 6.86 1.98
N PRO A 198 65.04 5.81 2.52
CA PRO A 198 66.48 5.77 2.57
C PRO A 198 66.99 5.31 1.20
N GLY A 199 67.37 6.24 0.34
CA GLY A 199 67.67 5.87 -1.05
C GLY A 199 68.51 6.81 -1.89
N ILE A 200 69.19 7.82 -1.32
CA ILE A 200 70.13 8.62 -2.09
C ILE A 200 71.51 8.57 -1.43
N PRO A 201 72.42 7.69 -1.88
CA PRO A 201 73.82 7.80 -1.48
C PRO A 201 74.36 9.12 -2.04
N ARG A 202 74.69 10.06 -1.16
CA ARG A 202 75.50 11.22 -1.52
C ARG A 202 76.89 10.70 -1.87
N GLY A 203 77.17 10.56 -3.17
CA GLY A 203 78.51 10.34 -3.68
C GLY A 203 79.39 11.51 -3.27
N ALA A 204 80.29 11.27 -2.33
CA ALA A 204 81.43 12.15 -2.08
C ALA A 204 82.56 11.77 -3.05
N PRO A 205 83.36 12.75 -3.53
CA PRO A 205 84.47 12.53 -4.45
C PRO A 205 85.60 11.69 -3.84
#